data_AF-A0A7S1HLB2-F1
#
_entry.id   AF-A0A7S1HLB2-F1
#
_cell.length_a   1.000
_cell.length_b   1.000
_cell.length_c   1.000
_cell.angle_alpha   90.00
_cell.angle_beta   90.00
_cell.angle_gamma   90.00
#
_symmetry.space_group_name_H-M   'P 1'
#
loop_
_entity.id
_entity.type
_entity.pdbx_description
1 polymer ?
#
loop_
_entity_poly.entity_id
_entity_poly.type
_entity_poly.pdbx_seq_one_letter_code
_entity_poly.pdbx_strand_id
1 'polypeptide(L)'
;GGAMRLAGFHSLTMSNLALSFSRAGCLDKRLLAEVRGEILGRSLKRCVGMSALSEEGLCMVDTKPRSASPDPREEEDANMMVSCQDLVGVAWASCVAGEQEDTELLARVLMSAEANLEYLSYPLLKQLVQVVITMMPLKRSSELPPTPLLSSVHSAPDEVADDLLRRSDALPPSFVYRMMSALRVQMPMAERMGLASFEAPQSSNLHLKVSETLRGMKVPHGNEQPVLGGVLYIDIAVDGGLAIEVDGPTHFVGASKERNPETLFRARVLEKLGWRVLSVPFTEFQSLRGTKEKSAYLSKCLRKIDSRKGFSRGQRNGQKKHAGKK
;
A
#
# COMPACT_ATOMS: atom_id res chain seq x y z
N GLY A 1 25.21 -14.41 20.32
CA GLY A 1 24.33 -13.25 20.14
C GLY A 1 23.19 -13.38 21.11
N GLY A 2 23.07 -12.45 22.07
CA GLY A 2 21.97 -12.45 23.03
C GLY A 2 20.65 -12.10 22.34
N ALA A 3 19.56 -12.77 22.70
CA ALA A 3 18.22 -12.37 22.28
C ALA A 3 17.90 -10.97 22.83
N MET A 4 17.41 -10.08 21.99
CA MET A 4 16.98 -8.75 22.44
C MET A 4 15.76 -8.93 23.34
N ARG A 5 15.80 -8.40 24.57
CA ARG A 5 14.64 -8.47 25.48
C ARG A 5 13.65 -7.37 25.10
N LEU A 6 12.66 -7.71 24.28
CA LEU A 6 11.57 -6.81 23.90
C LEU A 6 10.43 -6.72 24.94
N ALA A 7 10.37 -7.66 25.87
CA ALA A 7 9.28 -7.78 26.86
C ALA A 7 9.06 -6.51 27.71
N GLY A 8 10.09 -5.68 27.93
CA GLY A 8 10.00 -4.43 28.69
C GLY A 8 9.59 -3.20 27.87
N PHE A 9 9.43 -3.32 26.56
CA PHE A 9 9.04 -2.20 25.71
C PHE A 9 7.53 -2.13 25.51
N HIS A 10 7.01 -0.91 25.43
CA HIS A 10 5.61 -0.64 25.08
C HIS A 10 5.34 -1.05 23.61
N SER A 11 4.12 -1.52 23.29
CA SER A 11 3.71 -1.91 21.94
C SER A 11 3.95 -0.78 20.93
N LEU A 12 3.48 0.43 21.27
CA LEU A 12 3.72 1.67 20.53
C LEU A 12 5.21 1.95 20.26
N THR A 13 6.09 1.72 21.23
CA THR A 13 7.53 1.92 21.02
C THR A 13 8.07 0.94 19.98
N MET A 14 7.67 -0.33 20.08
CA MET A 14 8.10 -1.38 19.14
C MET A 14 7.54 -1.17 17.73
N SER A 15 6.27 -0.79 17.60
CA SER A 15 5.64 -0.52 16.31
C SER A 15 6.24 0.73 15.65
N ASN A 16 6.48 1.80 16.41
CA ASN A 16 7.17 3.00 15.92
C ASN A 16 8.62 2.70 15.53
N LEU A 17 9.30 1.81 16.25
CA LEU A 17 10.65 1.37 15.90
C LEU A 17 10.65 0.63 14.56
N ALA A 18 9.75 -0.33 14.38
CA ALA A 18 9.58 -1.06 13.12
C ALA A 18 9.25 -0.10 11.96
N LEU A 19 8.34 0.84 12.17
CA LEU A 19 7.97 1.83 11.16
C LEU A 19 9.15 2.75 10.81
N SER A 20 9.87 3.25 11.80
CA SER A 20 11.01 4.15 11.60
C SER A 20 12.14 3.47 10.85
N PHE A 21 12.51 2.24 11.22
CA PHE A 21 13.53 1.47 10.50
C PHE A 21 13.09 1.09 9.09
N SER A 22 11.80 0.82 8.88
CA SER A 22 11.26 0.55 7.53
C SER A 22 11.43 1.74 6.59
N ARG A 23 11.15 2.96 7.07
CA ARG A 23 11.29 4.22 6.31
C ARG A 23 12.73 4.61 6.08
N ALA A 24 13.59 4.38 7.07
CA ALA A 24 15.02 4.66 6.96
C ALA A 24 15.77 3.64 6.06
N GLY A 25 15.09 2.57 5.61
CA GLY A 25 15.69 1.54 4.76
C GLY A 25 16.75 0.70 5.46
N CYS A 26 16.78 0.69 6.79
CA CYS A 26 17.73 -0.04 7.62
C CYS A 26 17.05 -1.11 8.48
N LEU A 27 15.93 -1.64 7.98
CA LEU A 27 15.13 -2.63 8.68
C LEU A 27 15.82 -3.99 8.73
N ASP A 28 16.30 -4.36 9.91
CA ASP A 28 16.80 -5.71 10.21
C ASP A 28 15.60 -6.68 10.29
N LYS A 29 15.60 -7.70 9.41
CA LYS A 29 14.53 -8.71 9.34
C LYS A 29 14.39 -9.54 10.61
N ARG A 30 15.48 -9.82 11.31
CA ARG A 30 15.45 -10.54 12.58
C ARG A 30 14.80 -9.68 13.65
N LEU A 31 15.20 -8.40 13.76
CA LEU A 31 14.56 -7.47 14.69
C LEU A 31 13.07 -7.34 14.39
N LEU A 32 12.70 -7.22 13.11
CA LEU A 32 11.30 -7.15 12.70
C LEU A 32 10.53 -8.42 13.09
N ALA A 33 11.11 -9.61 12.91
CA ALA A 33 10.51 -10.86 13.31
C ALA A 33 10.32 -10.95 14.85
N GLU A 34 11.29 -10.48 15.63
CA GLU A 34 11.19 -10.42 17.10
C GLU A 34 10.09 -9.43 17.54
N VAL A 35 10.06 -8.22 16.96
CA VAL A 35 9.00 -7.22 17.22
C VAL A 35 7.62 -7.76 16.84
N ARG A 36 7.51 -8.38 15.67
CA ARG A 36 6.27 -8.98 15.19
C ARG A 36 5.78 -10.08 16.13
N GLY A 37 6.66 -11.00 16.52
CA GLY A 37 6.32 -12.09 17.45
C GLY A 37 5.81 -11.56 18.79
N GLU A 38 6.45 -10.53 19.34
CA GLU A 38 6.02 -9.91 20.59
C GLU A 38 4.66 -9.22 20.46
N ILE A 39 4.43 -8.43 19.40
CA ILE A 39 3.14 -7.75 19.17
C ILE A 39 2.01 -8.75 18.95
N LEU A 40 2.24 -9.80 18.15
CA LEU A 40 1.24 -10.86 17.94
C LEU A 40 0.94 -11.62 19.23
N GLY A 41 1.98 -11.96 20.02
CA GLY A 41 1.82 -12.63 21.30
C GLY A 41 0.97 -11.84 22.29
N ARG A 42 1.14 -10.50 22.35
CA ARG A 42 0.30 -9.62 23.18
C ARG A 42 -1.12 -9.50 22.65
N SER A 43 -1.30 -9.40 21.34
CA SER A 43 -2.64 -9.35 20.72
C SER A 43 -3.45 -10.62 20.99
N LEU A 44 -2.82 -11.79 20.97
CA LEU A 44 -3.43 -13.09 21.25
C LEU A 44 -3.95 -13.21 22.69
N LYS A 45 -3.15 -12.82 23.69
CA LYS A 45 -3.53 -12.90 25.11
C LYS A 45 -4.82 -12.15 25.42
N ARG A 46 -5.07 -11.03 24.73
CA ARG A 46 -6.32 -10.26 24.85
C ARG A 46 -7.55 -11.04 24.40
N CYS A 47 -7.47 -11.72 23.25
CA CYS A 47 -8.62 -12.49 22.71
C CYS A 47 -9.03 -13.64 23.63
N VAL A 48 -8.06 -14.32 24.25
CA VAL A 48 -8.32 -15.42 25.19
C VAL A 48 -8.94 -14.91 26.49
N GLY A 49 -8.43 -13.80 27.03
CA GLY A 49 -8.98 -13.19 28.24
C GLY A 49 -10.43 -12.69 28.08
N MET A 50 -10.78 -12.12 26.92
CA MET A 50 -12.15 -11.68 26.64
C MET A 50 -13.13 -12.84 26.48
N SER A 51 -12.67 -13.99 25.98
CA SER A 51 -13.53 -15.18 25.82
C SER A 51 -13.84 -15.82 27.18
N ALA A 52 -12.86 -15.88 28.08
CA ALA A 52 -13.05 -16.36 29.46
C ALA A 52 -14.03 -15.48 30.26
N LEU A 53 -14.00 -14.16 30.05
CA LEU A 53 -14.94 -13.22 30.67
C LEU A 53 -16.37 -13.30 30.08
N SER A 54 -16.57 -13.95 28.94
CA SER A 54 -17.89 -14.12 28.32
C SER A 54 -18.61 -15.41 28.75
N GLU A 55 -17.88 -16.38 29.29
CA GLU A 55 -18.45 -17.62 29.85
C GLU A 55 -18.90 -17.47 31.32
N GLU A 56 -18.31 -16.52 32.07
CA GLU A 56 -18.83 -16.07 33.35
C GLU A 56 -19.87 -14.96 33.10
N GLY A 57 -21.15 -15.36 33.05
CA GLY A 57 -22.25 -14.57 32.48
C GLY A 57 -22.30 -13.07 32.82
N LEU A 58 -22.79 -12.29 31.84
CA LEU A 58 -23.19 -10.89 31.97
C LEU A 58 -24.11 -10.70 33.20
N CYS A 59 -23.52 -10.43 34.36
CA CYS A 59 -24.20 -9.80 35.47
C CYS A 59 -24.00 -8.30 35.32
N MET A 60 -25.09 -7.56 35.40
CA MET A 60 -25.16 -6.11 35.20
C MET A 60 -24.08 -5.38 36.01
N VAL A 61 -23.12 -4.76 35.32
CA VAL A 61 -22.08 -3.94 35.95
C VAL A 61 -22.73 -2.65 36.44
N ASP A 62 -22.92 -2.60 37.75
CA ASP A 62 -23.36 -1.44 38.52
C ASP A 62 -22.41 -0.26 38.26
N THR A 63 -22.92 0.81 37.63
CA THR A 63 -22.16 2.01 37.29
C THR A 63 -21.92 2.87 38.53
N LYS A 64 -21.04 2.43 39.43
CA LYS A 64 -20.50 3.31 40.48
C LYS A 64 -19.40 4.20 39.89
N PRO A 65 -19.40 5.51 40.16
CA PRO A 65 -18.34 6.40 39.70
C PRO A 65 -16.99 5.97 40.30
N ARG A 66 -16.03 5.64 39.42
CA ARG A 66 -14.64 5.30 39.80
C ARG A 66 -13.99 6.53 40.44
N SER A 67 -13.83 6.51 41.76
CA SER A 67 -13.17 7.56 42.55
C SER A 67 -11.87 7.09 43.21
N ALA A 68 -11.17 6.11 42.63
CA ALA A 68 -9.86 5.66 43.10
C ALA A 68 -8.88 5.64 41.92
N SER A 69 -7.65 6.10 42.15
CA SER A 69 -6.52 5.93 41.22
C SER A 69 -6.46 4.46 40.76
N PRO A 70 -6.29 4.19 39.46
CA PRO A 70 -6.22 2.82 38.95
C PRO A 70 -5.13 2.05 39.70
N ASP A 71 -5.39 0.76 39.96
CA ASP A 71 -4.38 -0.16 40.49
C ASP A 71 -3.15 -0.09 39.55
N PRO A 72 -1.92 0.06 40.06
CA PRO A 72 -0.70 0.02 39.24
C PRO A 72 -0.65 -1.16 38.27
N ARG A 73 -1.30 -2.29 38.61
CA ARG A 73 -1.44 -3.46 37.73
C ARG A 73 -2.40 -3.22 36.56
N GLU A 74 -3.51 -2.51 36.78
CA GLU A 74 -4.42 -2.10 35.69
C GLU A 74 -3.75 -1.09 34.75
N GLU A 75 -2.87 -0.23 35.28
CA GLU A 75 -2.10 0.74 34.49
C GLU A 75 -0.97 0.08 33.69
N GLU A 76 -0.34 -0.97 34.25
CA GLU A 76 0.63 -1.81 33.54
C GLU A 76 -0.02 -2.64 32.42
N ASP A 77 -1.23 -3.18 32.65
CA ASP A 77 -2.01 -3.90 31.64
C ASP A 77 -2.51 -2.97 30.51
N ALA A 78 -2.90 -1.72 30.83
CA ALA A 78 -3.28 -0.71 29.84
C ALA A 78 -2.10 -0.31 28.94
N ASN A 79 -0.88 -0.20 29.50
CA ASN A 79 0.37 0.05 28.77
C ASN A 79 0.85 -1.15 27.95
N MET A 80 0.19 -2.31 28.05
CA MET A 80 0.47 -3.49 27.21
C MET A 80 -0.54 -3.69 26.08
N MET A 81 -1.55 -2.82 25.95
CA MET A 81 -2.56 -2.93 24.90
C MET A 81 -1.95 -2.72 23.51
N VAL A 82 -2.10 -3.73 22.65
CA VAL A 82 -1.79 -3.62 21.23
C VAL A 82 -2.95 -2.91 20.53
N SER A 83 -2.66 -1.74 19.96
CA SER A 83 -3.62 -0.95 19.19
C SER A 83 -3.71 -1.42 17.72
N CYS A 84 -4.75 -0.99 17.00
CA CYS A 84 -4.81 -1.17 15.55
C CYS A 84 -3.63 -0.50 14.83
N GLN A 85 -3.16 0.65 15.34
CA GLN A 85 -2.00 1.36 14.81
C GLN A 85 -0.73 0.51 14.91
N ASP A 86 -0.54 -0.19 16.03
CA ASP A 86 0.62 -1.05 16.22
C ASP A 86 0.67 -2.20 15.22
N LEU A 87 -0.48 -2.87 15.03
CA LEU A 87 -0.61 -3.98 14.09
C LEU A 87 -0.39 -3.53 12.64
N VAL A 88 -1.02 -2.43 12.23
CA VAL A 88 -0.83 -1.86 10.88
C VAL A 88 0.61 -1.41 10.68
N GLY A 89 1.24 -0.80 11.68
CA GLY A 89 2.65 -0.38 11.61
C GLY A 89 3.61 -1.54 11.40
N VAL A 90 3.44 -2.65 12.12
CA VAL A 90 4.25 -3.87 11.93
C VAL A 90 3.95 -4.57 10.61
N ALA A 91 2.68 -4.63 10.20
CA ALA A 91 2.30 -5.21 8.91
C ALA A 91 2.86 -4.39 7.73
N TRP A 92 2.84 -3.06 7.84
CA TRP A 92 3.50 -2.17 6.89
C TRP A 92 4.99 -2.44 6.82
N ALA A 93 5.68 -2.48 7.97
CA ALA A 93 7.11 -2.75 8.02
C ALA A 93 7.45 -4.14 7.43
N SER A 94 6.61 -5.15 7.68
CA SER A 94 6.73 -6.50 7.09
C SER A 94 6.60 -6.46 5.57
N CYS A 95 5.58 -5.75 5.05
CA CYS A 95 5.43 -5.56 3.61
C CYS A 95 6.61 -4.84 2.99
N VAL A 96 7.14 -3.81 3.65
CA VAL A 96 8.32 -3.06 3.22
C VAL A 96 9.56 -3.95 3.17
N ALA A 97 9.76 -4.81 4.18
CA ALA A 97 10.82 -5.83 4.22
C ALA A 97 10.67 -6.97 3.19
N GLY A 98 9.53 -7.03 2.49
CA GLY A 98 9.18 -8.10 1.57
C GLY A 98 8.62 -9.36 2.25
N GLU A 99 8.23 -9.29 3.52
CA GLU A 99 7.61 -10.37 4.30
C GLU A 99 6.08 -10.26 4.27
N GLN A 100 5.50 -10.38 3.06
CA GLN A 100 4.07 -10.14 2.82
C GLN A 100 3.19 -11.39 2.94
N GLU A 101 3.76 -12.57 3.25
CA GLU A 101 3.03 -13.86 3.32
C GLU A 101 2.53 -14.20 4.73
N ASP A 102 2.63 -13.27 5.68
CA ASP A 102 2.20 -13.47 7.07
C ASP A 102 0.68 -13.35 7.23
N THR A 103 0.00 -14.48 7.03
CA THR A 103 -1.47 -14.57 7.09
C THR A 103 -2.03 -14.33 8.50
N GLU A 104 -1.31 -14.72 9.55
CA GLU A 104 -1.75 -14.48 10.94
C GLU A 104 -1.70 -12.99 11.27
N LEU A 105 -0.60 -12.31 10.90
CA LEU A 105 -0.51 -10.87 11.07
C LEU A 105 -1.60 -10.13 10.30
N LEU A 106 -1.87 -10.52 9.05
CA LEU A 106 -2.96 -9.94 8.27
C LEU A 106 -4.32 -10.16 8.96
N ALA A 107 -4.61 -11.38 9.43
CA ALA A 107 -5.86 -11.68 10.13
C ALA A 107 -6.05 -10.79 11.37
N ARG A 108 -4.99 -10.59 12.18
CA ARG A 108 -5.01 -9.72 13.36
C ARG A 108 -5.24 -8.26 13.01
N VAL A 109 -4.57 -7.77 11.95
CA VAL A 109 -4.79 -6.42 11.42
C VAL A 109 -6.26 -6.23 11.02
N LEU A 110 -6.83 -7.18 10.27
CA LEU A 110 -8.20 -7.08 9.78
C LEU A 110 -9.23 -7.08 10.93
N MET A 111 -9.09 -8.01 11.89
CA MET A 111 -9.97 -8.06 13.07
C MET A 111 -9.91 -6.77 13.90
N SER A 112 -8.69 -6.24 14.12
CA SER A 112 -8.50 -5.01 14.88
C SER A 112 -9.04 -3.78 14.13
N ALA A 113 -8.83 -3.72 12.81
CA ALA A 113 -9.33 -2.66 11.96
C ALA A 113 -10.86 -2.66 11.90
N GLU A 114 -11.50 -3.82 11.75
CA GLU A 114 -12.96 -3.92 11.61
C GLU A 114 -13.71 -3.27 12.79
N ALA A 115 -13.19 -3.41 14.01
CA ALA A 115 -13.76 -2.76 15.19
C ALA A 115 -13.58 -1.24 15.22
N ASN A 116 -12.61 -0.68 14.47
CA ASN A 116 -12.12 0.69 14.64
C ASN A 116 -12.08 1.54 13.35
N LEU A 117 -12.50 1.00 12.19
CA LEU A 117 -12.33 1.62 10.86
C LEU A 117 -12.76 3.10 10.79
N GLU A 118 -13.88 3.45 11.44
CA GLU A 118 -14.44 4.81 11.41
C GLU A 118 -13.63 5.83 12.22
N TYR A 119 -12.81 5.35 13.16
CA TYR A 119 -11.97 6.16 14.04
C TYR A 119 -10.51 6.21 13.60
N LEU A 120 -10.12 5.44 12.57
CA LEU A 120 -8.75 5.47 12.07
C LEU A 120 -8.48 6.82 11.41
N SER A 121 -7.33 7.40 11.72
CA SER A 121 -6.83 8.57 11.00
C SER A 121 -6.60 8.23 9.53
N TYR A 122 -6.77 9.21 8.65
CA TYR A 122 -6.54 9.00 7.22
C TYR A 122 -5.16 8.39 6.88
N PRO A 123 -4.03 8.85 7.47
CA PRO A 123 -2.72 8.23 7.21
C PRO A 123 -2.69 6.74 7.56
N LEU A 124 -3.31 6.36 8.67
CA LEU A 124 -3.38 4.97 9.11
C LEU A 124 -4.29 4.13 8.22
N LEU A 125 -5.42 4.68 7.79
CA LEU A 125 -6.33 4.04 6.85
C LEU A 125 -5.68 3.81 5.48
N LYS A 126 -4.91 4.78 5.00
CA LYS A 126 -4.07 4.64 3.79
C LYS A 126 -3.03 3.51 3.93
N GLN A 127 -2.35 3.44 5.08
CA GLN A 127 -1.40 2.34 5.33
C GLN A 127 -2.10 0.98 5.36
N LEU A 128 -3.24 0.89 6.04
CA LEU A 128 -4.05 -0.32 6.10
C LEU A 128 -4.42 -0.83 4.70
N VAL A 129 -4.92 0.03 3.83
CA VAL A 129 -5.31 -0.34 2.45
C VAL A 129 -4.12 -0.92 1.69
N GLN A 130 -2.95 -0.28 1.76
CA GLN A 130 -1.76 -0.75 1.05
C GLN A 130 -1.21 -2.07 1.63
N VAL A 131 -1.27 -2.24 2.95
CA VAL A 131 -0.94 -3.52 3.63
C VAL A 131 -1.86 -4.63 3.13
N VAL A 132 -3.17 -4.41 3.16
CA VAL A 132 -4.18 -5.38 2.73
C VAL A 132 -3.94 -5.80 1.27
N ILE A 133 -3.77 -4.83 0.35
CA ILE A 133 -3.51 -5.12 -1.07
C ILE A 133 -2.24 -5.95 -1.27
N THR A 134 -1.20 -5.67 -0.48
CA THR A 134 0.11 -6.31 -0.65
C THR A 134 0.15 -7.72 -0.08
N MET A 135 -0.38 -7.88 1.14
CA MET A 135 -0.37 -9.16 1.86
C MET A 135 -1.42 -10.13 1.33
N MET A 136 -2.52 -9.65 0.76
CA MET A 136 -3.50 -10.53 0.18
C MET A 136 -2.94 -11.26 -1.05
N PRO A 137 -3.07 -12.60 -1.11
CA PRO A 137 -2.74 -13.34 -2.30
C PRO A 137 -3.68 -12.91 -3.44
N LEU A 138 -3.10 -12.70 -4.62
CA LEU A 138 -3.90 -12.56 -5.83
C LEU A 138 -4.44 -13.94 -6.20
N LYS A 139 -5.73 -14.04 -6.53
CA LYS A 139 -6.20 -15.20 -7.31
C LYS A 139 -5.36 -15.31 -8.58
N ARG A 140 -5.06 -16.54 -9.00
CA ARG A 140 -4.23 -16.78 -10.20
C ARG A 140 -4.85 -16.03 -11.38
N SER A 141 -4.00 -15.29 -12.09
CA SER A 141 -4.28 -14.34 -13.18
C SER A 141 -5.12 -14.88 -14.37
N SER A 142 -5.52 -16.15 -14.41
CA SER A 142 -6.31 -16.70 -15.51
C SER A 142 -7.76 -16.19 -15.55
N GLU A 143 -8.23 -15.49 -14.52
CA GLU A 143 -9.65 -15.09 -14.40
C GLU A 143 -9.89 -13.58 -14.34
N LEU A 144 -8.85 -12.76 -14.19
CA LEU A 144 -9.01 -11.30 -14.11
C LEU A 144 -8.83 -10.67 -15.49
N PRO A 145 -9.86 -10.01 -16.05
CA PRO A 145 -9.69 -9.28 -17.30
C PRO A 145 -8.69 -8.12 -17.10
N PRO A 146 -7.88 -7.78 -18.12
CA PRO A 146 -7.04 -6.59 -18.06
C PRO A 146 -7.95 -5.38 -17.84
N THR A 147 -7.72 -4.66 -16.75
CA THR A 147 -8.49 -3.45 -16.40
C THR A 147 -8.43 -2.49 -17.59
N PRO A 148 -9.57 -2.00 -18.13
CA PRO A 148 -9.55 -1.12 -19.28
C PRO A 148 -8.83 0.17 -18.92
N LEU A 149 -7.97 0.58 -19.83
CA LEU A 149 -6.96 1.61 -19.62
C LEU A 149 -7.49 2.96 -20.08
N LEU A 150 -7.42 3.93 -19.17
CA LEU A 150 -7.34 5.36 -19.48
C LEU A 150 -8.48 5.95 -20.31
N SER A 151 -9.73 5.61 -20.01
CA SER A 151 -10.84 6.47 -20.39
C SER A 151 -11.62 6.90 -19.15
N SER A 152 -11.23 8.05 -18.58
CA SER A 152 -11.95 8.78 -17.53
C SER A 152 -11.85 8.21 -16.10
N VAL A 153 -10.68 8.32 -15.47
CA VAL A 153 -10.52 8.10 -14.01
C VAL A 153 -10.70 9.43 -13.27
N HIS A 154 -11.94 9.89 -13.20
CA HIS A 154 -12.36 10.99 -12.31
C HIS A 154 -13.41 10.55 -11.28
N SER A 155 -13.62 9.24 -11.12
CA SER A 155 -14.54 8.66 -10.14
C SER A 155 -14.00 7.29 -9.78
N ALA A 156 -13.92 6.78 -8.56
CA ALA A 156 -14.22 7.19 -7.20
C ALA A 156 -13.65 6.02 -6.35
N PRO A 157 -13.77 6.03 -5.02
CA PRO A 157 -13.64 4.85 -4.17
C PRO A 157 -14.36 3.57 -4.66
N ASP A 158 -15.30 3.63 -5.62
CA ASP A 158 -15.97 2.43 -6.18
C ASP A 158 -15.03 1.50 -6.97
N GLU A 159 -14.07 2.02 -7.75
CA GLU A 159 -13.11 1.17 -8.48
C GLU A 159 -12.19 0.38 -7.52
N VAL A 160 -11.91 0.99 -6.37
CA VAL A 160 -11.13 0.37 -5.29
C VAL A 160 -11.95 -0.68 -4.58
N ALA A 161 -13.22 -0.39 -4.32
CA ALA A 161 -14.17 -1.35 -3.78
C ALA A 161 -14.23 -2.56 -4.71
N ASP A 162 -14.37 -2.36 -6.01
CA ASP A 162 -14.39 -3.43 -7.01
C ASP A 162 -13.09 -4.23 -7.06
N ASP A 163 -11.92 -3.57 -7.02
CA ASP A 163 -10.64 -4.28 -7.02
C ASP A 163 -10.42 -5.07 -5.72
N LEU A 164 -10.76 -4.49 -4.56
CA LEU A 164 -10.74 -5.19 -3.28
C LEU A 164 -11.76 -6.32 -3.22
N LEU A 165 -12.96 -6.12 -3.76
CA LEU A 165 -14.03 -7.13 -3.88
C LEU A 165 -13.59 -8.27 -4.81
N ARG A 166 -12.90 -7.99 -5.91
CA ARG A 166 -12.31 -9.03 -6.77
C ARG A 166 -11.21 -9.83 -6.06
N ARG A 167 -10.53 -9.22 -5.09
CA ARG A 167 -9.58 -9.90 -4.18
C ARG A 167 -10.29 -10.58 -3.00
N SER A 168 -11.58 -10.30 -2.75
CA SER A 168 -12.26 -10.46 -1.47
C SER A 168 -12.77 -11.85 -1.10
N ASP A 169 -12.43 -12.94 -1.80
CA ASP A 169 -12.76 -14.27 -1.27
C ASP A 169 -12.23 -14.47 0.18
N ALA A 170 -11.19 -13.72 0.55
CA ALA A 170 -10.63 -13.69 1.90
C ALA A 170 -11.05 -12.48 2.77
N LEU A 171 -11.84 -11.51 2.25
CA LEU A 171 -12.33 -10.37 3.02
C LEU A 171 -13.87 -10.38 3.08
N PRO A 172 -14.47 -10.18 4.27
CA PRO A 172 -15.91 -9.93 4.35
C PRO A 172 -16.30 -8.74 3.47
N PRO A 173 -17.32 -8.84 2.60
CA PRO A 173 -17.78 -7.70 1.79
C PRO A 173 -18.10 -6.48 2.65
N SER A 174 -18.67 -6.69 3.84
CA SER A 174 -18.92 -5.65 4.85
C SER A 174 -17.66 -4.88 5.23
N PHE A 175 -16.52 -5.56 5.40
CA PHE A 175 -15.24 -4.93 5.70
C PHE A 175 -14.80 -4.01 4.57
N VAL A 176 -14.87 -4.49 3.32
CA VAL A 176 -14.50 -3.69 2.14
C VAL A 176 -15.39 -2.45 2.05
N TYR A 177 -16.71 -2.60 2.17
CA TYR A 177 -17.62 -1.46 2.14
C TYR A 177 -17.35 -0.45 3.25
N ARG A 178 -17.12 -0.91 4.49
CA ARG A 178 -16.80 -0.02 5.62
C ARG A 178 -15.47 0.68 5.44
N MET A 179 -14.45 -0.02 4.95
CA MET A 179 -13.14 0.59 4.67
C MET A 179 -13.25 1.65 3.57
N MET A 180 -14.02 1.39 2.51
CA MET A 180 -14.24 2.36 1.45
C MET A 180 -15.11 3.54 1.90
N SER A 181 -16.10 3.30 2.75
CA SER A 181 -16.90 4.35 3.39
C SER A 181 -16.02 5.24 4.28
N ALA A 182 -15.16 4.63 5.10
CA ALA A 182 -14.20 5.37 5.92
C ALA A 182 -13.27 6.23 5.06
N LEU A 183 -12.74 5.69 3.96
CA LEU A 183 -11.92 6.45 3.02
C LEU A 183 -12.69 7.64 2.43
N ARG A 184 -13.92 7.43 1.98
CA ARG A 184 -14.80 8.49 1.44
C ARG A 184 -15.02 9.63 2.42
N VAL A 185 -15.23 9.32 3.69
CA VAL A 185 -15.49 10.32 4.73
C VAL A 185 -14.21 11.05 5.11
N GLN A 186 -13.12 10.31 5.29
CA GLN A 186 -11.85 10.85 5.78
C GLN A 186 -11.07 11.61 4.70
N MET A 187 -11.21 11.26 3.42
CA MET A 187 -10.48 11.91 2.32
C MET A 187 -10.76 13.42 2.22
N PRO A 188 -12.01 13.90 2.09
CA PRO A 188 -12.29 15.34 2.01
C PRO A 188 -11.89 16.10 3.28
N MET A 189 -11.95 15.44 4.44
CA MET A 189 -11.51 16.04 5.70
C MET A 189 -9.99 16.17 5.74
N ALA A 190 -9.25 15.13 5.32
CA ALA A 190 -7.80 15.16 5.22
C ALA A 190 -7.29 16.16 4.17
N GLU A 191 -8.02 16.32 3.04
CA GLU A 191 -7.81 17.37 2.03
C GLU A 191 -7.89 18.76 2.65
N ARG A 192 -8.99 19.05 3.37
CA ARG A 192 -9.23 20.37 3.98
C ARG A 192 -8.23 20.72 5.08
N MET A 193 -7.73 19.72 5.80
CA MET A 193 -6.78 19.93 6.90
C MET A 193 -5.31 19.92 6.45
N GLY A 194 -5.03 19.71 5.16
CA GLY A 194 -3.65 19.59 4.65
C GLY A 194 -2.86 18.41 5.23
N LEU A 195 -3.51 17.52 5.98
CA LEU A 195 -2.88 16.34 6.60
C LEU A 195 -2.62 15.22 5.60
N ALA A 196 -3.38 15.22 4.53
CA ALA A 196 -2.96 14.56 3.33
C ALA A 196 -2.35 15.65 2.45
N SER A 197 -1.09 15.45 2.08
CA SER A 197 -0.43 16.20 1.02
C SER A 197 -1.22 15.95 -0.27
N PHE A 198 -2.32 16.66 -0.42
CA PHE A 198 -3.38 16.52 -1.44
C PHE A 198 -3.28 17.57 -2.53
N GLU A 199 -2.25 18.41 -2.52
CA GLU A 199 -1.81 18.88 -3.84
C GLU A 199 -1.39 17.62 -4.58
N ALA A 200 -2.06 17.34 -5.70
CA ALA A 200 -1.61 16.34 -6.67
C ALA A 200 -0.08 16.47 -6.74
N PRO A 201 0.67 15.37 -6.57
CA PRO A 201 2.10 15.45 -6.33
C PRO A 201 2.70 16.41 -7.34
N GLN A 202 3.42 17.43 -6.86
CA GLN A 202 3.98 18.38 -7.80
C GLN A 202 5.08 17.66 -8.57
N SER A 203 4.84 17.47 -9.87
CA SER A 203 5.79 16.80 -10.74
C SER A 203 7.14 17.49 -10.67
N SER A 204 8.15 16.75 -10.21
CA SER A 204 9.51 17.27 -10.10
C SER A 204 10.07 17.67 -11.47
N ASN A 205 11.14 18.47 -11.48
CA ASN A 205 11.84 18.78 -12.74
C ASN A 205 12.32 17.53 -13.49
N LEU A 206 12.65 16.44 -12.77
CA LEU A 206 13.00 15.17 -13.41
C LEU A 206 11.77 14.56 -14.09
N HIS A 207 10.66 14.49 -13.37
CA HIS A 207 9.38 13.99 -13.87
C HIS A 207 8.96 14.69 -15.16
N LEU A 208 8.95 16.01 -15.16
CA LEU A 208 8.56 16.81 -16.32
C LEU A 208 9.47 16.52 -17.52
N LYS A 209 10.77 16.30 -17.31
CA LYS A 209 11.71 15.92 -18.38
C LYS A 209 11.46 14.51 -18.92
N VAL A 210 11.09 13.56 -18.07
CA VAL A 210 10.69 12.21 -18.50
C VAL A 210 9.41 12.29 -19.33
N SER A 211 8.39 12.99 -18.83
CA SER A 211 7.11 13.23 -19.53
C SER A 211 7.32 13.94 -20.88
N GLU A 212 8.14 14.98 -20.94
CA GLU A 212 8.47 15.68 -22.19
C GLU A 212 9.17 14.77 -23.19
N THR A 213 10.10 13.92 -22.72
CA THR A 213 10.77 12.95 -23.59
C THR A 213 9.78 11.93 -24.16
N LEU A 214 8.86 11.42 -23.34
CA LEU A 214 7.78 10.53 -23.80
C LEU A 214 6.86 11.21 -24.80
N ARG A 215 6.53 12.49 -24.58
CA ARG A 215 5.74 13.30 -25.52
C ARG A 215 6.45 13.45 -26.87
N GLY A 216 7.76 13.73 -26.86
CA GLY A 216 8.58 13.77 -28.07
C GLY A 216 8.65 12.42 -28.81
N MET A 217 8.59 11.32 -28.06
CA MET A 217 8.48 9.96 -28.60
C MET A 217 7.06 9.58 -29.05
N LYS A 218 6.07 10.48 -28.90
CA LYS A 218 4.65 10.25 -29.22
C LYS A 218 4.05 9.07 -28.44
N VAL A 219 4.47 8.87 -27.20
CA VAL A 219 3.89 7.90 -26.27
C VAL A 219 2.77 8.59 -25.48
N PRO A 220 1.49 8.19 -25.63
CA PRO A 220 0.39 8.73 -24.83
C PRO A 220 0.58 8.39 -23.35
N HIS A 221 0.42 9.38 -22.48
CA HIS A 221 0.56 9.21 -21.04
C HIS A 221 -0.15 10.33 -20.25
N GLY A 222 -0.49 10.03 -19.00
CA GLY A 222 -0.93 10.98 -17.98
C GLY A 222 0.13 11.12 -16.88
N ASN A 223 0.21 12.31 -16.26
CA ASN A 223 1.09 12.57 -15.12
C ASN A 223 0.27 12.55 -13.82
N GLU A 224 0.87 12.09 -12.73
CA GLU A 224 0.29 12.10 -11.38
C GLU A 224 -1.11 11.46 -11.37
N GLN A 225 -1.20 10.28 -11.99
CA GLN A 225 -2.47 9.60 -12.16
C GLN A 225 -2.91 9.00 -10.82
N PRO A 226 -4.03 9.46 -10.22
CA PRO A 226 -4.54 8.86 -9.00
C PRO A 226 -4.93 7.40 -9.25
N VAL A 227 -4.60 6.55 -8.29
CA VAL A 227 -5.06 5.17 -8.18
C VAL A 227 -5.56 4.93 -6.76
N LEU A 228 -6.38 3.90 -6.59
CA LEU A 228 -7.01 3.61 -5.29
C LEU A 228 -7.81 4.82 -4.75
N GLY A 229 -8.57 5.51 -5.60
CA GLY A 229 -9.37 6.67 -5.18
C GLY A 229 -8.53 7.83 -4.64
N GLY A 230 -7.25 7.94 -5.02
CA GLY A 230 -6.32 8.98 -4.55
C GLY A 230 -5.46 8.56 -3.35
N VAL A 231 -5.57 7.32 -2.88
CA VAL A 231 -4.69 6.78 -1.83
C VAL A 231 -3.24 6.70 -2.31
N LEU A 232 -3.03 6.41 -3.60
CA LEU A 232 -1.72 6.36 -4.26
C LEU A 232 -1.79 7.10 -5.60
N TYR A 233 -0.64 7.56 -6.08
CA TYR A 233 -0.50 8.21 -7.39
C TYR A 233 0.55 7.45 -8.18
N ILE A 234 0.38 7.35 -9.49
CA ILE A 234 1.43 6.91 -10.42
C ILE A 234 2.07 8.15 -11.00
N ASP A 235 3.40 8.24 -10.97
CA ASP A 235 4.10 9.44 -11.47
C ASP A 235 3.76 9.65 -12.95
N ILE A 236 3.95 8.64 -13.81
CA ILE A 236 3.54 8.71 -15.22
C ILE A 236 2.82 7.42 -15.62
N ALA A 237 1.52 7.51 -15.90
CA ALA A 237 0.70 6.41 -16.38
C ALA A 237 0.68 6.37 -17.91
N VAL A 238 1.09 5.25 -18.49
CA VAL A 238 1.11 5.01 -19.95
C VAL A 238 0.02 4.00 -20.31
N ASP A 239 -0.56 4.17 -21.51
CA ASP A 239 -1.49 3.21 -22.10
C ASP A 239 -0.93 1.78 -22.04
N GLY A 240 -1.79 0.78 -21.87
CA GLY A 240 -1.37 -0.61 -21.74
C GLY A 240 -0.98 -1.03 -20.32
N GLY A 241 -1.37 -0.27 -19.30
CA GLY A 241 -1.25 -0.63 -17.89
C GLY A 241 0.18 -0.55 -17.41
N LEU A 242 0.90 0.48 -17.86
CA LEU A 242 2.29 0.71 -17.50
C LEU A 242 2.37 1.94 -16.61
N ALA A 243 2.84 1.74 -15.39
CA ALA A 243 3.22 2.78 -14.45
C ALA A 243 4.72 3.04 -14.59
N ILE A 244 5.10 4.27 -14.87
CA ILE A 244 6.49 4.72 -14.84
C ILE A 244 6.68 5.49 -13.53
N GLU A 245 7.54 4.99 -12.65
CA GLU A 245 7.96 5.65 -11.41
C GLU A 245 9.28 6.38 -11.65
N VAL A 246 9.32 7.67 -11.37
CA VAL A 246 10.45 8.56 -11.62
C VAL A 246 11.26 8.70 -10.34
N ASP A 247 12.26 7.83 -10.18
CA ASP A 247 12.95 7.66 -8.91
C ASP A 247 13.99 8.76 -8.64
N GLY A 248 13.67 9.69 -7.74
CA GLY A 248 14.57 10.73 -7.24
C GLY A 248 15.68 10.19 -6.32
N PRO A 249 16.68 11.01 -5.94
CA PRO A 249 17.78 10.57 -5.08
C PRO A 249 17.34 9.95 -3.74
N THR A 250 16.23 10.42 -3.16
CA THR A 250 15.67 9.92 -1.90
C THR A 250 15.07 8.52 -2.00
N HIS A 251 14.85 8.01 -3.22
CA HIS A 251 14.31 6.66 -3.45
C HIS A 251 15.39 5.57 -3.36
N PHE A 252 16.65 5.94 -3.08
CA PHE A 252 17.79 5.02 -3.01
C PHE A 252 18.39 4.97 -1.59
N VAL A 253 19.00 3.83 -1.25
CA VAL A 253 19.66 3.66 0.06
C VAL A 253 21.04 4.30 0.02
N GLY A 254 21.20 5.42 0.73
CA GLY A 254 22.48 6.13 0.83
C GLY A 254 23.02 6.53 -0.55
N ALA A 255 24.27 6.15 -0.84
CA ALA A 255 24.91 6.38 -2.14
C ALA A 255 24.79 5.19 -3.12
N SER A 256 24.04 4.14 -2.75
CA SER A 256 23.85 2.97 -3.61
C SER A 256 22.88 3.28 -4.76
N LYS A 257 22.84 2.38 -5.76
CA LYS A 257 21.79 2.36 -6.79
C LYS A 257 20.62 1.46 -6.41
N GLU A 258 20.60 0.95 -5.19
CA GLU A 258 19.54 0.08 -4.70
C GLU A 258 18.37 0.94 -4.23
N ARG A 259 17.18 0.65 -4.76
CA ARG A 259 15.95 1.33 -4.33
C ARG A 259 15.67 1.00 -2.88
N ASN A 260 15.22 2.00 -2.13
CA ASN A 260 14.86 1.79 -0.75
C ASN A 260 13.63 0.86 -0.63
N PRO A 261 13.45 0.20 0.52
CA PRO A 261 12.35 -0.73 0.75
C PRO A 261 10.95 -0.12 0.51
N GLU A 262 10.76 1.17 0.80
CA GLU A 262 9.47 1.87 0.60
C GLU A 262 9.14 2.04 -0.89
N THR A 263 10.12 2.40 -1.72
CA THR A 263 9.99 2.50 -3.18
C THR A 263 9.65 1.13 -3.78
N LEU A 264 10.30 0.07 -3.28
CA LEU A 264 9.99 -1.30 -3.69
C LEU A 264 8.59 -1.73 -3.24
N PHE A 265 8.17 -1.34 -2.05
CA PHE A 265 6.82 -1.62 -1.55
C PHE A 265 5.75 -0.95 -2.40
N ARG A 266 5.92 0.34 -2.73
CA ARG A 266 5.03 1.06 -3.64
C ARG A 266 4.94 0.38 -5.01
N ALA A 267 6.07 -0.03 -5.58
CA ALA A 267 6.09 -0.79 -6.82
C ALA A 267 5.29 -2.11 -6.70
N ARG A 268 5.45 -2.85 -5.59
CA ARG A 268 4.67 -4.08 -5.33
C ARG A 268 3.17 -3.81 -5.22
N VAL A 269 2.76 -2.73 -4.57
CA VAL A 269 1.34 -2.32 -4.50
C VAL A 269 0.81 -2.11 -5.93
N LEU A 270 1.49 -1.32 -6.76
CA LEU A 270 1.07 -1.08 -8.15
C LEU A 270 1.03 -2.37 -8.99
N GLU A 271 2.02 -3.24 -8.85
CA GLU A 271 2.04 -4.54 -9.51
C GLU A 271 0.86 -5.43 -9.08
N LYS A 272 0.54 -5.42 -7.78
CA LYS A 272 -0.63 -6.10 -7.24
C LYS A 272 -1.91 -5.53 -7.82
N LEU A 273 -1.97 -4.24 -8.13
CA LEU A 273 -3.09 -3.57 -8.83
C LEU A 273 -3.12 -3.82 -10.35
N GLY A 274 -2.25 -4.71 -10.85
CA GLY A 274 -2.23 -5.09 -12.27
C GLY A 274 -1.40 -4.17 -13.15
N TRP A 275 -0.72 -3.17 -12.59
CA TRP A 275 0.19 -2.32 -13.35
C TRP A 275 1.53 -3.03 -13.60
N ARG A 276 2.09 -2.83 -14.77
CA ARG A 276 3.51 -3.08 -15.03
C ARG A 276 4.26 -1.87 -14.53
N VAL A 277 5.27 -2.07 -13.68
CA VAL A 277 6.04 -0.94 -13.12
C VAL A 277 7.39 -0.83 -13.82
N LEU A 278 7.69 0.36 -14.35
CA LEU A 278 8.98 0.76 -14.89
C LEU A 278 9.58 1.84 -14.01
N SER A 279 10.68 1.55 -13.33
CA SER A 279 11.47 2.57 -12.64
C SER A 279 12.38 3.30 -13.63
N VAL A 280 12.43 4.64 -13.51
CA VAL A 280 13.37 5.52 -14.20
C VAL A 280 14.24 6.22 -13.16
N PRO A 281 15.44 5.69 -12.86
CA PRO A 281 16.36 6.29 -11.91
C PRO A 281 16.85 7.68 -12.35
N PHE A 282 16.83 8.64 -11.42
CA PHE A 282 17.37 9.99 -11.61
C PHE A 282 18.81 9.96 -12.13
N THR A 283 19.67 9.16 -11.51
CA THR A 283 21.10 9.10 -11.83
C THR A 283 21.35 8.65 -13.26
N GLU A 284 20.58 7.66 -13.74
CA GLU A 284 20.67 7.18 -15.11
C GLU A 284 20.14 8.22 -16.10
N PHE A 285 18.92 8.71 -15.89
CA PHE A 285 18.25 9.60 -16.83
C PHE A 285 18.91 10.98 -16.94
N GLN A 286 19.42 11.51 -15.82
CA GLN A 286 20.09 12.82 -15.79
C GLN A 286 21.47 12.77 -16.47
N SER A 287 22.16 11.63 -16.45
CA SER A 287 23.49 11.49 -17.07
C SER A 287 23.49 11.54 -18.60
N LEU A 288 22.33 11.35 -19.23
CA LEU A 288 22.16 11.30 -20.68
C LEU A 288 22.18 12.70 -21.31
N ARG A 289 22.90 12.83 -22.41
CA ARG A 289 23.10 14.09 -23.12
C ARG A 289 22.01 14.32 -24.16
N GLY A 290 21.22 15.36 -23.94
CA GLY A 290 20.21 15.82 -24.89
C GLY A 290 19.05 14.85 -25.13
N THR A 291 18.15 15.24 -26.02
CA THR A 291 16.87 14.56 -26.25
C THR A 291 17.02 13.20 -26.91
N LYS A 292 18.00 13.03 -27.81
CA LYS A 292 18.20 11.78 -28.56
C LYS A 292 18.60 10.62 -27.66
N GLU A 293 19.55 10.82 -26.75
CA GLU A 293 19.99 9.77 -25.83
C GLU A 293 18.90 9.41 -24.82
N LYS A 294 18.20 10.41 -24.27
CA LYS A 294 17.05 10.20 -23.37
C LYS A 294 15.93 9.41 -24.04
N SER A 295 15.60 9.74 -25.29
CA SER A 295 14.59 9.02 -26.07
C SER A 295 15.02 7.57 -26.34
N ALA A 296 16.30 7.35 -26.68
CA ALA A 296 16.85 6.01 -26.90
C ALA A 296 16.83 5.17 -25.61
N TYR A 297 17.14 5.78 -24.46
CA TYR A 297 17.07 5.15 -23.15
C TYR A 297 15.65 4.73 -22.79
N LEU A 298 14.67 5.65 -22.84
CA LEU A 298 13.28 5.32 -22.54
C LEU A 298 12.74 4.26 -23.51
N SER A 299 13.06 4.36 -24.80
CA SER A 299 12.69 3.34 -25.79
C SER A 299 13.23 1.96 -25.43
N LYS A 300 14.47 1.88 -24.92
CA LYS A 300 15.08 0.62 -24.45
C LYS A 300 14.35 0.08 -23.22
N CYS A 301 14.01 0.94 -22.27
CA CYS A 301 13.28 0.57 -21.05
C CYS A 301 11.88 0.05 -21.35
N LEU A 302 11.12 0.75 -22.20
CA LEU A 302 9.78 0.34 -22.64
C LEU A 302 9.81 -1.04 -23.31
N ARG A 303 10.74 -1.26 -24.26
CA ARG A 303 10.90 -2.57 -24.93
C ARG A 303 11.20 -3.71 -23.96
N LYS A 304 12.03 -3.47 -22.94
CA LYS A 304 12.36 -4.49 -21.93
C LYS A 304 11.11 -4.92 -21.16
N ILE A 305 10.24 -3.98 -20.79
CA ILE A 305 8.98 -4.27 -20.11
C ILE A 305 8.03 -5.06 -21.01
N ASP A 306 7.94 -4.70 -22.29
CA ASP A 306 7.10 -5.44 -23.25
C ASP A 306 7.62 -6.86 -23.52
N SER A 307 8.94 -7.08 -23.53
CA SER A 307 9.52 -8.42 -23.73
C SER A 307 9.32 -9.39 -22.58
N ARG A 308 9.06 -8.90 -21.36
CA ARG A 308 8.92 -9.74 -20.15
C ARG A 308 7.58 -10.48 -20.06
N LYS A 309 6.59 -10.11 -20.89
CA LYS A 309 5.34 -10.86 -21.06
C LYS A 309 4.99 -10.88 -22.54
N GLY A 310 4.93 -12.07 -23.14
CA GLY A 310 4.52 -12.26 -24.53
C GLY A 310 3.23 -11.51 -24.82
N PHE A 311 3.34 -10.38 -25.51
CA PHE A 311 2.23 -9.54 -25.91
C PHE A 311 1.37 -10.34 -26.90
N SER A 312 0.26 -10.90 -26.44
CA SER A 312 -0.78 -11.41 -27.32
C SER A 312 -1.32 -10.22 -28.12
N ARG A 313 -0.77 -9.99 -29.31
CA ARG A 313 -1.35 -9.11 -30.34
C ARG A 313 -2.69 -9.71 -30.79
N GLY A 314 -3.71 -9.56 -29.95
CA GLY A 314 -5.03 -10.12 -30.17
C GLY A 314 -6.10 -9.05 -30.16
N GLN A 315 -5.93 -7.94 -30.89
CA GLN A 315 -7.02 -7.03 -31.26
C GLN A 315 -6.57 -6.00 -32.31
N ARG A 316 -6.20 -6.49 -33.50
CA ARG A 316 -6.24 -5.72 -34.75
C ARG A 316 -6.65 -6.66 -35.86
N ASN A 317 -7.94 -6.94 -35.97
CA ASN A 317 -8.62 -7.28 -37.23
C ASN A 317 -10.11 -7.49 -36.97
N GLY A 318 -10.93 -6.52 -37.34
CA GLY A 318 -12.38 -6.61 -37.18
C GLY A 318 -13.19 -5.53 -37.88
N GLN A 319 -12.64 -4.79 -38.84
CA GLN A 319 -13.42 -3.97 -39.77
C GLN A 319 -12.80 -4.03 -41.18
N LYS A 320 -12.87 -5.20 -41.81
CA LYS A 320 -12.82 -5.29 -43.28
C LYS A 320 -14.25 -5.23 -43.81
N LYS A 321 -14.60 -4.04 -44.30
CA LYS A 321 -15.43 -3.75 -45.48
C LYS A 321 -16.33 -4.91 -45.97
N HIS A 322 -17.63 -4.84 -45.67
CA HIS A 322 -18.63 -5.39 -46.58
C HIS A 322 -18.84 -4.40 -47.73
N ALA A 323 -18.14 -4.64 -48.82
CA ALA A 323 -18.44 -4.06 -50.12
C ALA A 323 -18.91 -5.19 -51.04
N GLY A 324 -20.19 -5.11 -51.45
CA GLY A 324 -20.72 -5.49 -52.76
C GLY A 324 -20.47 -6.90 -53.31
N LYS A 325 -21.56 -7.68 -53.40
CA LYS A 325 -21.96 -8.45 -54.59
C LYS A 325 -23.49 -8.30 -54.66
N LYS A 326 -24.07 -7.54 -55.60
CA LYS A 326 -24.37 -7.91 -56.99
C LYS A 326 -24.90 -9.33 -57.11
#